data_AF-A0A2P8CVQ4-F1
#
_entry.id   AF-A0A2P8CVQ4-F1
#
_cell.length_a   1.000
_cell.length_b   1.000
_cell.length_c   1.000
_cell.angle_alpha   90.00
_cell.angle_beta   90.00
_cell.angle_gamma   90.00
#
_symmetry.space_group_name_H-M   'P 1'
#
loop_
_entity.id
_entity.type
_entity.pdbx_description
1 polymer ?
#
loop_
_entity_poly.entity_id
_entity_poly.type
_entity_poly.pdbx_seq_one_letter_code
_entity_poly.pdbx_strand_id
1 'polypeptide(L)'
;MEYCTFTFKVHYINKKIKSDVAPYRGEHIDEESLREFVIENFSGAAGSYDAIEVEVNKTYADEQEWITDIIDLDSFRYLQKVNGYAGELLLKYFGK
;
A
#
# COMPACT_ATOMS: atom_id res chain seq x y z
N MET A 1 9.98 12.27 -2.93
CA MET A 1 8.90 11.28 -2.93
C MET A 1 9.50 9.97 -3.37
N GLU A 2 9.29 8.93 -2.60
CA GLU A 2 9.81 7.59 -2.81
C GLU A 2 8.65 6.63 -3.12
N TYR A 3 8.97 5.54 -3.82
CA TYR A 3 7.98 4.64 -4.40
C TYR A 3 8.40 3.19 -4.15
N CYS A 4 7.50 2.37 -3.62
CA CYS A 4 7.74 0.93 -3.47
C CYS A 4 6.47 0.10 -3.61
N THR A 5 6.70 -1.20 -3.74
CA THR A 5 5.72 -2.23 -3.37
C THR A 5 6.26 -2.96 -2.16
N PHE A 6 5.37 -3.30 -1.24
CA PHE A 6 5.73 -3.97 0.00
C PHE A 6 4.67 -4.99 0.37
N THR A 7 5.10 -6.10 0.97
CA THR A 7 4.21 -7.11 1.53
C THR A 7 3.87 -6.71 2.95
N PHE A 8 2.60 -6.82 3.33
CA PHE A 8 2.19 -6.66 4.71
C PHE A 8 1.52 -7.92 5.25
N LYS A 9 1.56 -8.06 6.58
CA LYS A 9 0.75 -9.04 7.31
C LYS A 9 0.09 -8.37 8.50
N VAL A 10 -1.24 -8.44 8.57
CA VAL A 10 -2.02 -7.99 9.73
C VAL A 10 -2.42 -9.23 10.54
N HIS A 11 -1.93 -9.31 11.76
CA HIS A 11 -2.26 -10.37 12.71
C HIS A 11 -3.44 -9.91 13.56
N TYR A 12 -4.62 -10.46 13.30
CA TYR A 12 -5.84 -10.12 14.03
C TYR A 12 -5.93 -10.88 15.35
N ILE A 13 -6.57 -10.26 16.36
CA ILE A 13 -6.80 -10.85 17.70
C ILE A 13 -7.54 -12.19 17.61
N ASN A 14 -8.39 -12.36 16.60
CA ASN A 14 -9.10 -13.60 16.33
C ASN A 14 -8.24 -14.70 15.69
N LYS A 15 -6.91 -14.56 15.71
CA LYS A 15 -5.89 -15.46 15.10
C LYS A 15 -5.93 -15.54 13.58
N LYS A 16 -6.69 -14.68 12.89
CA LYS A 16 -6.61 -14.58 11.43
C LYS A 16 -5.40 -13.75 11.03
N ILE A 17 -4.79 -14.10 9.90
CA ILE A 17 -3.72 -13.32 9.29
C ILE A 17 -4.22 -12.88 7.91
N LYS A 18 -4.18 -11.58 7.64
CA LYS A 18 -4.37 -11.03 6.29
C LYS A 18 -3.00 -10.66 5.75
N SER A 19 -2.66 -11.12 4.56
CA SER A 19 -1.43 -10.73 3.88
C SER A 19 -1.72 -10.39 2.44
N ASP A 20 -1.07 -9.34 1.95
CA ASP A 20 -1.17 -8.88 0.57
C ASP A 20 0.05 -8.00 0.22
N VAL A 21 0.21 -7.68 -1.05
CA VAL A 21 1.20 -6.71 -1.55
C VAL A 21 0.49 -5.38 -1.75
N ALA A 22 0.98 -4.32 -1.13
CA ALA A 22 0.46 -2.97 -1.29
C ALA A 22 1.44 -2.06 -2.03
N PRO A 23 0.93 -1.14 -2.86
CA PRO A 23 1.73 -0.03 -3.36
C PRO A 23 1.91 1.03 -2.27
N TYR A 24 3.07 1.68 -2.26
CA TYR A 24 3.33 2.84 -1.41
C TYR A 24 4.08 3.93 -2.18
N ARG A 25 3.65 5.16 -1.92
CA ARG A 25 4.24 6.41 -2.36
C ARG A 25 4.20 7.37 -1.17
N GLY A 26 5.36 7.85 -0.75
CA GLY A 26 5.48 8.73 0.41
C GLY A 26 6.80 9.48 0.47
N GLU A 27 7.07 10.14 1.59
CA GLU A 27 8.34 10.86 1.79
C GLU A 27 9.50 9.91 2.10
N HIS A 28 9.23 8.82 2.83
CA HIS A 28 10.23 7.87 3.31
C HIS A 28 9.72 6.42 3.18
N ILE A 29 10.60 5.51 2.78
CA ILE A 29 10.36 4.06 2.84
C ILE A 29 11.05 3.50 4.10
N ASP A 30 10.38 3.63 5.24
CA ASP A 30 10.77 3.03 6.51
C ASP A 30 9.62 2.20 7.12
N GLU A 31 9.95 1.35 8.10
CA GLU A 31 8.98 0.43 8.70
C GLU A 31 7.79 1.17 9.34
N GLU A 32 8.03 2.32 9.96
CA GLU A 32 7.00 3.12 10.62
C GLU A 32 5.98 3.65 9.60
N SER A 33 6.48 4.30 8.55
CA SER A 33 5.67 4.86 7.46
C SER A 33 4.82 3.81 6.75
N LEU A 34 5.40 2.63 6.50
CA LEU A 34 4.69 1.51 5.88
C LEU A 34 3.65 0.90 6.82
N ARG A 35 3.95 0.79 8.12
CA ARG A 35 3.00 0.30 9.12
C ARG A 35 1.83 1.25 9.28
N GLU A 36 2.06 2.55 9.37
CA GLU A 36 1.01 3.57 9.41
C GLU A 36 0.08 3.46 8.20
N PHE A 37 0.65 3.32 7.00
CA PHE A 37 -0.14 3.12 5.79
C PHE A 37 -1.02 1.87 5.85
N VAL A 38 -0.51 0.76 6.40
CA VAL A 38 -1.31 -0.46 6.61
C VAL A 38 -2.40 -0.25 7.66
N ILE A 39 -2.12 0.51 8.72
CA ILE A 39 -3.09 0.83 9.77
C ILE A 39 -4.27 1.59 9.17
N GLU A 40 -4.00 2.66 8.44
CA GLU A 40 -5.01 3.54 7.86
C GLU A 40 -5.87 2.86 6.80
N ASN A 41 -5.29 1.95 6.01
CA ASN A 41 -5.94 1.46 4.80
C ASN A 41 -6.34 -0.01 4.84
N PHE A 42 -5.67 -0.86 5.61
CA PHE A 42 -5.86 -2.32 5.50
C PHE A 42 -6.15 -3.03 6.82
N SER A 43 -5.86 -2.41 7.97
CA SER A 43 -5.93 -3.04 9.29
C SER A 43 -7.35 -3.11 9.88
N GLY A 44 -8.29 -2.31 9.39
CA GLY A 44 -9.65 -2.25 9.91
C GLY A 44 -9.76 -1.34 11.14
N ALA A 45 -10.68 -1.64 12.06
CA ALA A 45 -10.90 -0.81 13.24
C ALA A 45 -9.74 -0.91 14.24
N ALA A 46 -9.43 0.20 14.92
CA ALA A 46 -8.46 0.22 16.01
C ALA A 46 -8.80 -0.84 17.07
N GLY A 47 -7.78 -1.59 17.52
CA GLY A 47 -7.95 -2.67 18.49
C GLY A 47 -8.46 -3.99 17.92
N SER A 48 -8.49 -4.17 16.59
CA SER A 48 -8.82 -5.46 15.95
C SER A 48 -7.61 -6.36 15.68
N TYR A 49 -6.39 -5.81 15.77
CA TYR A 49 -5.13 -6.48 15.46
C TYR A 49 -4.12 -6.37 16.60
N ASP A 50 -3.22 -7.37 16.66
CA ASP A 50 -2.14 -7.47 17.64
C ASP A 50 -0.79 -6.99 17.06
N ALA A 51 -0.54 -7.29 15.78
CA ALA A 51 0.73 -7.00 15.13
C ALA A 51 0.56 -6.72 13.63
N ILE A 52 1.47 -5.90 13.10
CA ILE A 52 1.59 -5.63 11.66
C ILE A 52 3.06 -5.82 11.29
N GLU A 53 3.31 -6.70 10.33
CA GLU A 53 4.63 -6.90 9.72
C GLU A 53 4.61 -6.26 8.32
N VAL A 54 5.73 -5.65 7.93
CA VAL A 54 5.93 -5.06 6.60
C VAL A 54 7.30 -5.44 6.06
N GLU A 55 7.39 -5.72 4.77
CA GLU A 55 8.63 -6.05 4.07
C GLU A 55 8.62 -5.39 2.69
N VAL A 56 9.65 -4.60 2.38
CA VAL A 56 9.78 -3.95 1.07
C VAL A 56 10.16 -4.99 0.02
N ASN A 57 9.36 -5.11 -1.04
CA ASN A 57 9.60 -6.05 -2.13
C ASN A 57 10.46 -5.42 -3.22
N LYS A 58 10.05 -4.24 -3.70
CA LYS A 58 10.71 -3.52 -4.79
C LYS A 58 10.59 -2.01 -4.55
N THR A 59 11.71 -1.31 -4.69
CA THR A 59 11.76 0.16 -4.72
C THR A 59 11.90 0.64 -6.15
N TYR A 60 11.35 1.82 -6.45
CA TYR A 60 11.35 2.39 -7.78
C TYR A 60 12.02 3.75 -7.76
N ALA A 61 12.86 4.00 -8.77
CA ALA A 61 13.49 5.30 -8.98
C ALA A 61 12.59 6.26 -9.77
N ASP A 62 11.60 5.71 -10.49
CA ASP A 62 10.74 6.44 -11.41
C ASP A 62 9.25 6.21 -11.08
N GLU A 63 8.48 7.30 -11.07
CA GLU A 63 7.04 7.28 -10.76
C GLU A 63 6.23 6.55 -11.82
N GLN A 64 6.63 6.66 -13.09
CA GLN A 64 5.92 6.03 -14.21
C GLN A 64 6.12 4.51 -14.18
N GLU A 65 7.34 4.04 -13.90
CA GLU A 65 7.61 2.61 -13.70
C GLU A 65 6.77 2.07 -12.54
N TRP A 66 6.74 2.79 -11.41
CA TRP A 66 5.94 2.40 -10.26
C TRP A 66 4.44 2.29 -10.58
N ILE A 67 3.83 3.32 -11.18
CA ILE A 67 2.40 3.30 -11.47
C ILE A 67 2.02 2.21 -12.47
N THR A 68 2.90 1.91 -13.43
CA THR A 68 2.72 0.80 -14.38
C THR A 68 2.74 -0.56 -13.70
N ASP A 69 3.65 -0.78 -12.74
CA ASP A 69 3.73 -2.05 -12.01
C ASP A 69 2.55 -2.28 -11.06
N ILE A 70 1.98 -1.21 -10.48
CA ILE A 70 0.95 -1.35 -9.44
C ILE A 70 -0.49 -1.30 -9.96
N ILE A 71 -0.71 -0.87 -11.21
CA ILE A 71 -2.06 -0.61 -11.75
C ILE A 71 -2.99 -1.82 -11.69
N ASP A 72 -2.41 -3.02 -11.79
CA ASP A 72 -3.14 -4.29 -11.76
C ASP A 72 -3.18 -4.95 -10.39
N LEU A 73 -2.55 -4.38 -9.36
CA LEU A 73 -2.64 -4.89 -7.99
C LEU A 73 -4.05 -4.72 -7.43
N ASP A 74 -4.59 -5.78 -6.84
CA ASP A 74 -5.92 -5.73 -6.21
C ASP A 74 -5.96 -4.75 -5.04
N SER A 75 -4.86 -4.65 -4.28
CA SER A 75 -4.69 -3.65 -3.21
C SER A 75 -4.73 -2.22 -3.75
N PHE A 76 -4.14 -1.95 -4.92
CA PHE A 76 -4.20 -0.64 -5.56
C PHE A 76 -5.62 -0.29 -6.01
N ARG A 77 -6.31 -1.24 -6.65
CA ARG A 77 -7.72 -1.09 -7.05
C ARG A 77 -8.64 -0.89 -5.84
N TYR A 78 -8.33 -1.51 -4.71
CA TYR A 78 -9.03 -1.29 -3.45
C TYR A 78 -8.80 0.14 -2.93
N LEU A 79 -7.53 0.59 -2.86
CA LEU A 79 -7.18 1.93 -2.41
C LEU A 79 -7.87 3.01 -3.26
N GLN A 80 -7.85 2.88 -4.58
CA GLN A 80 -8.57 3.79 -5.47
C GLN A 80 -10.05 3.95 -5.13
N LYS A 81 -10.72 2.85 -4.75
CA LYS A 81 -12.15 2.87 -4.39
C LYS A 81 -12.40 3.50 -3.03
N VAL A 82 -11.50 3.31 -2.08
CA VAL A 82 -11.73 3.71 -0.67
C VAL A 82 -11.29 5.15 -0.39
N ASN A 83 -10.18 5.60 -0.97
CA ASN A 83 -9.61 6.91 -0.67
C ASN A 83 -9.07 7.66 -1.90
N GLY A 84 -9.32 7.15 -3.12
CA GLY A 84 -8.85 7.79 -4.35
C GLY A 84 -7.33 7.79 -4.52
N TYR A 85 -6.61 6.88 -3.85
CA TYR A 85 -5.15 6.81 -3.86
C TYR A 85 -4.56 6.85 -5.27
N ALA A 86 -3.65 7.80 -5.51
CA ALA A 86 -2.97 8.04 -6.79
C ALA A 86 -3.91 8.18 -8.00
N GLY A 87 -5.18 8.57 -7.79
CA GLY A 87 -6.13 8.80 -8.87
C GLY A 87 -5.68 9.90 -9.84
N GLU A 88 -4.93 10.89 -9.35
CA GLU A 88 -4.31 11.94 -10.16
C GLU A 88 -3.23 11.38 -11.12
N LEU A 89 -2.52 10.33 -10.70
CA LEU A 89 -1.50 9.70 -11.55
C LEU A 89 -2.14 8.87 -12.66
N LEU A 90 -3.29 8.25 -12.40
CA LEU A 90 -4.04 7.60 -13.47
C LEU A 90 -4.45 8.60 -14.56
N LEU A 91 -4.95 9.77 -14.19
CA LEU A 91 -5.28 10.82 -15.16
C LEU A 91 -4.03 11.31 -15.90
N LYS A 92 -2.90 11.48 -15.20
CA LYS A 92 -1.63 11.94 -15.77
C LYS A 92 -1.04 10.97 -16.81
N TYR A 93 -1.03 9.67 -16.52
CA TYR A 93 -0.32 8.68 -17.34
C TYR A 93 -1.24 7.82 -18.23
N PHE A 94 -2.53 7.75 -17.90
CA PHE A 94 -3.51 6.91 -18.60
C PHE A 94 -4.80 7.65 -18.97
N GLY A 95 -4.95 8.92 -18.56
CA GLY A 95 -6.02 9.79 -19.04
C GLY A 95 -5.82 10.09 -20.53
N LYS A 96 -6.91 9.98 -21.29
CA LYS A 96 -6.94 10.40 -22.70
C LYS A 96 -7.23 11.88 -22.82
#